data_AF-R4XBR0-F1
#
_entry.id   AF-R4XBR0-F1
#
_cell.length_a   1.000
_cell.length_b   1.000
_cell.length_c   1.000
_cell.angle_alpha   90.00
_cell.angle_beta   90.00
_cell.angle_gamma   90.00
#
_symmetry.space_group_name_H-M   'P 1'
#
loop_
_entity.id
_entity.type
_entity.pdbx_description
1 polymer ?
#
loop_
_entity_poly.entity_id
_entity_poly.type
_entity_poly.pdbx_seq_one_letter_code
_entity_poly.pdbx_strand_id
1 'polypeptide(L)'
;MDENIGRVPQAERIRAYFASLEISLSEAWLSALSTHLSDSVEGEGGSLEVTCLHHFLASDLVASLSPQSLALSHSSGSSGSSGSGVMVQVVACEEIGHSLTTQLMHLEDYEERQKPVHRRLIRVPGTTTTTTDDHDGQGDAAVSSGGGPSEESVMVHKKMCRVVVEDHRGTRMYGIESGPVAGLQVGMTLGAKLLLNAVPVVHGVLVLSPGKVVWLGGRVEALNQGRLDSRADTVARLKLELGARLASFPVMTQRDRQRAVQEQRQADGEGEEEEEGQQDESGQGQDRPARGRGSRGRSGSARGGRGRASRARGR
;
A
#
# COMPACT_ATOMS: atom_id res chain seq x y z
N MET A 1 22.16 38.67 40.62
CA MET A 1 23.08 37.99 39.69
C MET A 1 22.85 36.50 39.87
N ASP A 2 22.65 35.81 38.76
CA ASP A 2 22.76 34.35 38.58
C ASP A 2 21.59 33.42 38.95
N GLU A 3 20.41 33.64 38.34
CA GLU A 3 19.39 32.58 38.16
C GLU A 3 19.54 31.81 36.82
N ASN A 4 20.63 31.99 36.08
CA ASN A 4 20.80 31.35 34.76
C ASN A 4 21.63 30.05 34.80
N ILE A 5 21.88 29.50 35.98
CA ILE A 5 22.71 28.30 36.16
C ILE A 5 21.81 27.06 36.11
N GLY A 6 21.70 26.45 34.93
CA GLY A 6 21.28 25.05 34.80
C GLY A 6 20.17 24.74 33.80
N ARG A 7 19.64 25.71 33.04
CA ARG A 7 18.67 25.38 31.98
C ARG A 7 19.42 24.80 30.78
N VAL A 8 19.35 23.49 30.60
CA VAL A 8 19.85 22.81 29.40
C VAL A 8 19.27 23.53 28.17
N PRO A 9 20.10 23.94 27.20
CA PRO A 9 19.63 24.59 25.98
C PRO A 9 18.50 23.79 25.33
N GLN A 10 17.44 24.48 24.90
CA GLN A 10 16.27 23.83 24.29
C GLN A 10 16.66 22.88 23.14
N ALA A 11 17.61 23.30 22.29
CA ALA A 11 18.13 22.49 21.20
C ALA A 11 18.75 21.16 21.67
N GLU A 12 19.44 21.16 22.82
CA GLU A 12 20.04 19.95 23.39
C GLU A 12 18.97 19.01 23.96
N ARG A 13 17.91 19.54 24.56
CA ARG A 13 16.74 18.75 24.98
C ARG A 13 16.05 18.07 23.80
N ILE A 14 15.84 18.81 22.70
CA ILE A 14 15.26 18.28 21.47
C ILE A 14 16.18 17.18 20.91
N ARG A 15 17.49 17.43 20.82
CA ARG A 15 18.46 16.45 20.34
C ARG A 15 18.45 15.18 21.19
N ALA A 16 18.44 15.30 22.52
CA ALA A 16 18.40 14.17 23.44
C ALA A 16 17.11 13.34 23.27
N TYR A 17 15.96 14.00 23.07
CA TYR A 17 14.69 13.33 22.79
C TYR A 17 14.74 12.52 21.49
N PHE A 18 15.17 13.12 20.38
CA PHE A 18 15.27 12.39 19.11
C PHE A 18 16.36 11.29 19.13
N ALA A 19 17.46 11.51 19.85
CA ALA A 19 18.47 10.48 20.05
C ALA A 19 17.91 9.26 20.81
N SER A 20 16.98 9.46 21.76
CA SER A 20 16.28 8.35 22.42
C SER A 20 15.35 7.55 21.51
N LEU A 21 14.96 8.14 20.37
CA LEU A 21 14.20 7.50 19.29
C LEU A 21 15.10 6.93 18.19
N GLU A 22 16.43 6.96 18.39
CA GLU A 22 17.44 6.57 17.39
C GLU A 22 17.41 7.44 16.12
N ILE A 23 16.96 8.69 16.24
CA ILE A 23 16.86 9.66 15.14
C ILE A 23 17.95 10.72 15.29
N SER A 24 18.83 10.82 14.30
CA SER A 24 19.88 11.84 14.23
C SER A 24 19.43 13.01 13.38
N LEU A 25 19.18 14.16 14.01
CA LEU A 25 18.71 15.38 13.33
C LEU A 25 19.85 16.22 12.75
N SER A 26 19.58 16.98 11.69
CA SER A 26 20.53 17.93 11.13
C SER A 26 20.64 19.19 12.00
N GLU A 27 21.86 19.74 12.13
CA GLU A 27 22.10 20.96 12.90
C GLU A 27 21.37 22.18 12.32
N ALA A 28 21.28 22.25 10.99
CA ALA A 28 20.56 23.32 10.30
C ALA A 28 19.06 23.30 10.63
N TRP A 29 18.45 22.11 10.63
CA TRP A 29 17.04 21.94 10.98
C TRP A 29 16.78 22.22 12.46
N LEU A 30 17.65 21.72 13.36
CA LEU A 30 17.55 21.99 14.81
C LEU A 30 17.63 23.48 15.12
N SER A 31 18.53 24.21 14.47
CA SER A 31 18.66 25.67 14.61
C SER A 31 17.39 26.38 14.14
N ALA A 32 16.90 26.03 12.94
CA ALA A 32 15.67 26.61 12.40
C ALA A 32 14.44 26.36 13.29
N LEU A 33 14.29 25.12 13.81
CA LEU A 33 13.22 24.77 14.72
C LEU A 33 13.33 25.54 16.04
N SER A 34 14.53 25.67 16.60
CA SER A 34 14.73 26.37 17.87
C SER A 34 14.36 27.85 17.77
N THR A 35 14.72 28.51 16.65
CA THR A 35 14.29 29.89 16.35
C THR A 35 12.77 29.96 16.23
N HIS A 36 12.15 29.06 15.45
CA HIS A 36 10.70 29.03 15.28
C HIS A 36 9.93 28.84 16.60
N LEU A 37 10.44 27.96 17.48
CA LEU A 37 9.83 27.71 18.78
C LEU A 37 10.07 28.85 19.79
N SER A 38 11.15 29.62 19.63
CA SER A 38 11.41 30.81 20.46
C SER A 38 10.47 31.97 20.08
N ASP A 39 10.13 32.08 18.80
CA ASP A 39 9.21 33.10 18.27
C ASP A 39 7.73 32.74 18.50
N SER A 40 7.39 31.45 18.57
CA SER A 40 6.05 30.99 18.96
C SER A 40 5.85 31.22 20.47
N VAL A 41 5.34 32.40 20.80
CA VAL A 41 4.87 32.79 22.14
C VAL A 41 4.10 31.62 22.79
N GLU A 42 4.54 31.23 23.99
CA GLU A 42 4.06 30.12 24.85
C GLU A 42 2.52 29.99 24.98
N GLY A 43 1.82 29.54 23.93
CA GLY A 43 0.36 29.58 23.85
C GLY A 43 -0.35 28.24 23.69
N GLU A 44 0.34 27.19 23.25
CA GLU A 44 -0.26 25.85 23.11
C GLU A 44 0.40 24.92 24.13
N GLY A 45 -0.33 24.56 25.19
CA GLY A 45 0.13 23.76 26.33
C GLY A 45 0.48 22.29 26.03
N GLY A 46 1.02 22.01 24.85
CA GLY A 46 1.59 20.70 24.48
C GLY A 46 3.00 20.51 25.05
N SER A 47 3.39 19.25 25.24
CA SER A 47 4.78 18.93 25.59
C SER A 47 5.69 19.28 24.40
N LEU A 48 6.85 19.89 24.68
CA LEU A 48 7.86 20.28 23.69
C LEU A 48 8.18 19.13 22.74
N GLU A 49 8.28 17.92 23.29
CA GLU A 49 8.59 16.68 22.59
C GLU A 49 7.53 16.36 21.51
N VAL A 50 6.23 16.54 21.83
CA VAL A 50 5.13 16.33 20.90
C VAL A 50 5.15 17.36 19.77
N THR A 51 5.37 18.64 20.11
CA THR A 51 5.45 19.73 19.13
C THR A 51 6.63 19.52 18.17
N CYS A 52 7.81 19.17 18.70
CA CYS A 52 8.98 18.88 17.88
C CYS A 52 8.77 17.65 16.99
N LEU A 53 8.12 16.60 17.49
CA LEU A 53 7.78 15.42 16.69
C LEU A 53 6.81 15.79 15.55
N HIS A 54 5.80 16.62 15.83
CA HIS A 54 4.87 17.09 14.80
C HIS A 54 5.60 17.87 13.69
N HIS A 55 6.49 18.80 14.05
CA HIS A 55 7.31 19.51 13.07
C HIS A 55 8.24 18.59 12.27
N PHE A 56 8.82 17.59 12.93
CA PHE A 56 9.64 16.58 12.25
C PHE A 56 8.84 15.78 11.22
N LEU A 57 7.67 15.27 11.61
CA LEU A 57 6.77 14.52 10.73
C LEU A 57 6.24 15.38 9.56
N ALA A 58 6.17 16.70 9.74
CA ALA A 58 5.79 17.64 8.69
C ALA A 58 6.95 18.04 7.74
N SER A 59 8.19 17.76 8.13
CA SER A 59 9.39 18.20 7.41
C SER A 59 9.89 17.18 6.38
N ASP A 60 10.66 17.64 5.39
CA ASP A 60 11.35 16.77 4.45
C ASP A 60 12.53 16.05 5.14
N LEU A 61 12.68 14.74 4.92
CA LEU A 61 13.80 13.97 5.50
C LEU A 61 15.17 14.45 5.00
N VAL A 62 15.26 14.93 3.76
CA VAL A 62 16.51 15.41 3.17
C VAL A 62 17.03 16.65 3.92
N ALA A 63 16.12 17.48 4.43
CA ALA A 63 16.47 18.68 5.20
C ALA A 63 16.63 18.40 6.71
N SER A 64 15.87 17.46 7.25
CA SER A 64 15.73 17.28 8.70
C SER A 64 16.70 16.29 9.34
N LEU A 65 17.18 15.28 8.61
CA LEU A 65 18.08 14.27 9.15
C LEU A 65 19.56 14.60 8.93
N SER A 66 20.40 14.14 9.86
CA SER A 66 21.86 14.26 9.77
C SER A 66 22.40 13.35 8.66
N PRO A 67 23.47 13.73 7.93
CA PRO A 67 24.15 12.87 6.97
C PRO A 67 24.73 11.57 7.55
N GLN A 68 24.83 11.46 8.88
CA GLN A 68 25.26 10.25 9.59
C GLN A 68 24.13 9.24 9.81
N SER A 69 22.89 9.61 9.49
CA SER A 69 21.75 8.71 9.60
C SER A 69 21.90 7.53 8.63
N LEU A 70 21.27 6.41 8.96
CA LEU A 70 21.30 5.26 8.07
C LEU A 70 20.54 5.57 6.77
N ALA A 71 21.12 5.17 5.65
CA ALA A 71 20.63 5.44 4.31
C ALA A 71 20.26 4.15 3.60
N LEU A 72 19.40 4.26 2.58
CA LEU A 72 19.11 3.16 1.69
C LEU A 72 20.36 2.79 0.89
N SER A 73 20.60 1.48 0.76
CA SER A 73 21.72 0.97 -0.04
C SER A 73 21.23 0.45 -1.38
N HIS A 74 21.74 1.00 -2.47
CA HIS A 74 21.49 0.52 -3.83
C HIS A 74 22.48 -0.57 -4.20
N SER A 75 22.24 -1.81 -3.77
CA SER A 75 22.97 -2.95 -4.36
C SER A 75 22.26 -3.35 -5.66
N SER A 76 22.77 -2.88 -6.80
CA SER A 76 22.28 -3.30 -8.11
C SER A 76 22.56 -4.79 -8.31
N GLY A 77 21.53 -5.64 -8.21
CA GLY A 77 21.56 -7.03 -8.67
C GLY A 77 21.68 -8.11 -7.60
N SER A 78 22.04 -7.78 -6.34
CA SER A 78 22.04 -8.76 -5.25
C SER A 78 20.80 -8.61 -4.36
N SER A 79 20.25 -9.74 -3.94
CA SER A 79 19.29 -9.77 -2.84
C SER A 79 20.00 -9.33 -1.55
N GLY A 80 19.39 -8.39 -0.84
CA GLY A 80 19.97 -7.79 0.36
C GLY A 80 18.90 -7.39 1.37
N SER A 81 19.29 -6.55 2.31
CA SER A 81 18.40 -5.97 3.33
C SER A 81 18.73 -4.50 3.47
N SER A 82 17.71 -3.67 3.69
CA SER A 82 17.84 -2.21 3.86
C SER A 82 18.61 -1.77 5.11
N GLY A 83 19.07 -2.68 5.96
CA GLY A 83 19.57 -2.34 7.30
C GLY A 83 18.41 -2.15 8.30
N SER A 84 18.72 -2.09 9.59
CA SER A 84 17.72 -1.82 10.64
C SER A 84 17.75 -0.36 11.02
N GLY A 85 16.60 0.27 11.24
CA GLY A 85 16.52 1.68 11.64
C GLY A 85 16.66 2.67 10.48
N VAL A 86 16.41 2.26 9.23
CA VAL A 86 16.45 3.20 8.10
C VAL A 86 15.14 3.95 8.02
N MET A 87 15.22 5.28 8.15
CA MET A 87 14.06 6.15 8.01
C MET A 87 13.90 6.60 6.55
N VAL A 88 12.67 6.46 6.04
CA VAL A 88 12.32 6.86 4.68
C VAL A 88 11.00 7.64 4.68
N GLN A 89 10.79 8.44 3.66
CA GLN A 89 9.55 9.17 3.41
C GLN A 89 8.86 8.65 2.16
N VAL A 90 7.53 8.56 2.19
CA VAL A 90 6.75 8.11 1.03
C VAL A 90 6.56 9.26 0.05
N VAL A 91 7.12 9.13 -1.15
CA VAL A 91 7.03 10.12 -2.23
C VAL A 91 5.88 9.79 -3.18
N ALA A 92 5.56 8.52 -3.39
CA ALA A 92 4.42 8.10 -4.19
C ALA A 92 3.82 6.80 -3.66
N CYS A 93 2.52 6.59 -3.89
CA CYS A 93 1.79 5.38 -3.54
C CYS A 93 0.71 5.12 -4.59
N GLU A 94 0.70 3.89 -5.11
CA GLU A 94 -0.17 3.43 -6.18
C GLU A 94 -0.71 2.04 -5.88
N GLU A 95 -1.90 1.72 -6.39
CA GLU A 95 -2.47 0.38 -6.31
C GLU A 95 -2.01 -0.42 -7.53
N ILE A 96 -1.41 -1.59 -7.29
CA ILE A 96 -0.98 -2.52 -8.35
C ILE A 96 -1.62 -3.92 -8.28
N GLY A 97 -2.45 -4.22 -7.27
CA GLY A 97 -3.21 -5.45 -7.15
C GLY A 97 -4.47 -5.53 -8.04
N HIS A 98 -4.97 -4.40 -8.54
CA HIS A 98 -6.08 -4.28 -9.47
C HIS A 98 -5.63 -3.71 -10.82
N SER A 99 -6.21 -4.20 -11.91
CA SER A 99 -5.97 -3.61 -13.24
C SER A 99 -6.50 -2.18 -13.30
N LEU A 100 -5.88 -1.31 -14.11
CA LEU A 100 -6.35 0.09 -14.28
C LEU A 100 -7.83 0.14 -14.70
N THR A 101 -8.27 -0.78 -15.58
CA THR A 101 -9.68 -0.89 -15.97
C THR A 101 -10.58 -1.25 -14.79
N THR A 102 -10.17 -2.20 -13.95
CA THR A 102 -10.91 -2.55 -12.72
C THR A 102 -10.98 -1.38 -11.76
N GLN A 103 -9.88 -0.66 -11.56
CA GLN A 103 -9.85 0.54 -10.72
C GLN A 103 -10.80 1.61 -11.25
N LEU A 104 -10.82 1.81 -12.57
CA LEU A 104 -11.71 2.76 -13.23
C LEU A 104 -13.19 2.35 -13.09
N MET A 105 -13.52 1.08 -13.35
CA MET A 105 -14.88 0.56 -13.19
C MET A 105 -15.37 0.71 -11.75
N HIS A 106 -14.55 0.39 -10.74
CA HIS A 106 -14.92 0.59 -9.34
C HIS A 106 -15.23 2.07 -9.03
N LEU A 107 -14.51 2.99 -9.67
CA LEU A 107 -14.68 4.43 -9.48
C LEU A 107 -15.97 4.94 -10.15
N GLU A 108 -16.30 4.41 -11.32
CA GLU A 108 -17.53 4.69 -12.07
C GLU A 108 -18.77 4.09 -11.37
N ASP A 109 -18.70 2.85 -10.89
CA ASP A 109 -19.76 2.20 -10.11
C ASP A 109 -20.06 2.96 -8.81
N TYR A 110 -19.00 3.41 -8.13
CA TYR A 110 -19.15 4.24 -6.93
C TYR A 110 -19.85 5.56 -7.25
N GLU A 111 -19.54 6.19 -8.39
CA GLU A 111 -20.24 7.38 -8.84
C GLU A 111 -21.72 7.14 -9.12
N GLU A 112 -22.07 6.04 -9.77
CA GLU A 112 -23.47 5.71 -10.05
C GLU A 112 -24.28 5.47 -8.78
N ARG A 113 -23.69 4.83 -7.77
CA ARG A 113 -24.32 4.60 -6.45
C ARG A 113 -24.50 5.87 -5.63
N GLN A 114 -23.61 6.85 -5.80
CA GLN A 114 -23.64 8.13 -5.09
C GLN A 114 -24.56 9.17 -5.76
N LYS A 115 -25.08 8.91 -6.97
CA LYS A 115 -26.10 9.77 -7.57
C LYS A 115 -27.32 9.74 -6.66
N PRO A 116 -27.74 10.88 -6.08
CA PRO A 116 -28.90 10.91 -5.21
C PRO A 116 -30.09 10.40 -6.03
N VAL A 117 -30.66 9.27 -5.61
CA VAL A 117 -31.90 8.75 -6.18
C VAL A 117 -32.90 9.88 -6.09
N HIS A 118 -33.21 10.49 -7.24
CA HIS A 118 -34.18 11.57 -7.32
C HIS A 118 -35.43 11.10 -6.58
N ARG A 119 -35.81 11.81 -5.51
CA ARG A 119 -37.02 11.55 -4.72
C ARG A 119 -38.15 11.21 -5.70
N ARG A 120 -38.51 9.93 -5.77
CA ARG A 120 -39.72 9.54 -6.49
C ARG A 120 -40.87 10.24 -5.78
N LEU A 121 -41.45 11.23 -6.45
CA LEU A 121 -42.73 11.79 -6.06
C LEU A 121 -43.73 10.62 -6.08
N ILE A 122 -44.03 10.08 -4.90
CA ILE A 122 -45.19 9.21 -4.73
C ILE A 122 -46.38 10.14 -4.94
N ARG A 123 -46.95 10.14 -6.15
CA ARG A 123 -48.32 10.61 -6.32
C ARG A 123 -49.19 9.61 -5.57
N VAL A 124 -49.59 9.99 -4.35
CA VAL A 124 -50.70 9.36 -3.65
C VAL A 124 -51.93 9.60 -4.51
N PRO A 125 -52.54 8.58 -5.14
CA PRO A 125 -53.74 8.78 -5.93
C PRO A 125 -54.89 9.13 -4.98
N GLY A 126 -55.51 10.28 -5.23
CA GLY A 126 -56.91 10.57 -4.97
C GLY A 126 -57.50 10.06 -3.65
N THR A 127 -57.42 10.92 -2.63
CA THR A 127 -58.46 11.04 -1.61
C THR A 127 -59.81 11.33 -2.28
N THR A 128 -60.65 10.32 -2.46
CA THR A 128 -62.11 10.49 -2.41
C THR A 128 -62.67 9.55 -1.37
N THR A 129 -63.08 10.18 -0.27
CA THR A 129 -63.92 9.69 0.82
C THR A 129 -64.98 8.69 0.39
N THR A 130 -64.92 7.46 0.89
CA THR A 130 -66.07 6.74 1.49
C THR A 130 -65.64 5.42 2.16
N THR A 131 -65.78 5.41 3.49
CA THR A 131 -66.27 4.32 4.38
C THR A 131 -65.82 2.85 4.25
N THR A 132 -65.45 2.36 5.45
CA THR A 132 -65.69 1.05 6.11
C THR A 132 -64.70 -0.12 5.96
N ASP A 133 -64.31 -0.58 7.16
CA ASP A 133 -63.95 -1.92 7.65
C ASP A 133 -62.49 -2.43 7.60
N ASP A 134 -61.90 -2.37 8.80
CA ASP A 134 -61.13 -3.39 9.54
C ASP A 134 -60.32 -4.45 8.79
N HIS A 135 -58.99 -4.39 8.96
CA HIS A 135 -58.19 -5.56 9.37
C HIS A 135 -56.84 -5.15 9.98
N ASP A 136 -56.59 -5.62 11.21
CA ASP A 136 -55.31 -5.62 11.91
C ASP A 136 -54.20 -6.35 11.13
N GLY A 137 -52.96 -5.88 11.23
CA GLY A 137 -51.80 -6.57 10.64
C GLY A 137 -50.46 -5.85 10.75
N GLN A 138 -49.95 -5.75 11.99
CA GLN A 138 -48.54 -5.60 12.41
C GLN A 138 -47.46 -5.90 11.34
N GLY A 139 -46.52 -4.98 11.14
CA GLY A 139 -45.32 -5.18 10.33
C GLY A 139 -44.23 -4.16 10.62
N ASP A 140 -43.29 -4.57 11.46
CA ASP A 140 -42.24 -3.80 12.13
C ASP A 140 -41.42 -2.83 11.28
N ALA A 141 -41.06 -1.74 11.94
CA ALA A 141 -39.90 -0.92 11.64
C ALA A 141 -38.62 -1.77 11.75
N ALA A 142 -37.85 -1.84 10.67
CA ALA A 142 -36.42 -2.05 10.74
C ALA A 142 -35.72 -0.83 10.14
N VAL A 143 -35.58 0.17 10.99
CA VAL A 143 -34.52 1.18 10.93
C VAL A 143 -33.19 0.41 10.88
N SER A 144 -32.61 0.24 9.69
CA SER A 144 -31.17 -0.04 9.58
C SER A 144 -30.43 1.27 9.79
N SER A 145 -30.29 1.59 11.07
CA SER A 145 -29.33 2.53 11.62
C SER A 145 -27.91 2.25 11.11
N GLY A 146 -27.17 3.34 10.89
CA GLY A 146 -25.81 3.40 11.42
C GLY A 146 -24.68 3.17 10.42
N GLY A 147 -24.54 4.11 9.49
CA GLY A 147 -23.28 4.40 8.81
C GLY A 147 -23.32 5.87 8.43
N GLY A 148 -23.01 6.75 9.38
CA GLY A 148 -22.78 8.16 9.03
C GLY A 148 -21.66 8.24 7.98
N PRO A 149 -21.67 9.23 7.09
CA PRO A 149 -20.56 9.45 6.17
C PRO A 149 -19.36 9.96 6.99
N SER A 150 -18.63 9.05 7.65
CA SER A 150 -17.21 9.28 7.84
C SER A 150 -16.65 9.39 6.44
N GLU A 151 -15.94 10.46 6.14
CA GLU A 151 -15.20 10.72 4.90
C GLU A 151 -14.67 9.41 4.28
N GLU A 152 -15.54 8.75 3.51
CA GLU A 152 -15.26 7.46 2.90
C GLU A 152 -14.41 7.84 1.70
N SER A 153 -13.12 7.97 2.00
CA SER A 153 -12.07 8.14 1.03
C SER A 153 -12.39 7.19 -0.10
N VAL A 154 -12.38 7.73 -1.32
CA VAL A 154 -12.72 7.08 -2.58
C VAL A 154 -11.69 5.97 -2.86
N MET A 155 -11.69 4.95 -2.02
CA MET A 155 -10.64 3.96 -1.95
C MET A 155 -11.17 2.73 -2.64
N VAL A 156 -10.73 2.58 -3.89
CA VAL A 156 -10.61 1.27 -4.51
C VAL A 156 -10.04 0.32 -3.46
N HIS A 157 -10.76 -0.78 -3.18
CA HIS A 157 -10.35 -1.78 -2.20
C HIS A 157 -8.85 -2.08 -2.34
N LYS A 158 -8.08 -1.72 -1.30
CA LYS A 158 -6.62 -1.88 -1.33
C LYS A 158 -6.29 -3.38 -1.34
N LYS A 159 -5.57 -3.82 -2.36
CA LYS A 159 -5.03 -5.19 -2.41
C LYS A 159 -3.52 -5.21 -2.24
N MET A 160 -2.80 -4.40 -3.01
CA MET A 160 -1.34 -4.30 -2.93
C MET A 160 -0.86 -2.93 -3.40
N CYS A 161 -0.09 -2.24 -2.56
CA CYS A 161 0.49 -0.97 -2.91
C CYS A 161 1.92 -1.08 -3.45
N ARG A 162 2.19 -0.35 -4.53
CA ARG A 162 3.53 0.05 -4.95
C ARG A 162 3.81 1.43 -4.38
N VAL A 163 4.93 1.60 -3.70
CA VAL A 163 5.36 2.89 -3.16
C VAL A 163 6.70 3.29 -3.72
N VAL A 164 6.94 4.60 -3.82
CA VAL A 164 8.27 5.16 -3.99
C VAL A 164 8.63 5.80 -2.66
N VAL A 165 9.73 5.36 -2.09
CA VAL A 165 10.25 5.93 -0.84
C VAL A 165 11.55 6.65 -1.11
N GLU A 166 11.85 7.67 -0.29
CA GLU A 166 13.06 8.47 -0.37
C GLU A 166 13.72 8.55 1.01
N ASP A 167 15.04 8.40 1.09
CA ASP A 167 15.78 8.61 2.33
C ASP A 167 16.29 10.05 2.47
N HIS A 168 17.02 10.33 3.56
CA HIS A 168 17.61 11.65 3.80
C HIS A 168 18.70 12.07 2.81
N ARG A 169 19.21 11.16 1.96
CA ARG A 169 20.18 11.47 0.91
C ARG A 169 19.49 11.80 -0.41
N GLY A 170 18.15 11.80 -0.45
CA GLY A 170 17.37 11.93 -1.68
C GLY A 170 17.39 10.65 -2.53
N THR A 171 17.86 9.52 -1.96
CA THR A 171 17.89 8.24 -2.66
C THR A 171 16.49 7.67 -2.71
N ARG A 172 16.00 7.41 -3.94
CA ARG A 172 14.65 6.86 -4.17
C ARG A 172 14.69 5.38 -4.46
N MET A 173 13.84 4.60 -3.80
CA MET A 173 13.68 3.17 -4.04
C MET A 173 12.19 2.81 -4.19
N TYR A 174 11.91 1.85 -5.06
CA TYR A 174 10.58 1.24 -5.12
C TYR A 174 10.38 0.30 -3.95
N GLY A 175 9.16 0.29 -3.41
CA GLY A 175 8.70 -0.71 -2.47
C GLY A 175 7.43 -1.38 -2.97
N ILE A 176 7.33 -2.69 -2.75
CA ILE A 176 6.13 -3.47 -3.00
C ILE A 176 5.67 -4.06 -1.69
N GLU A 177 4.39 -3.88 -1.41
CA GLU A 177 3.73 -4.45 -0.26
C GLU A 177 3.55 -5.98 -0.41
N SER A 178 4.24 -6.76 0.42
CA SER A 178 4.08 -8.23 0.49
C SER A 178 2.89 -8.66 1.35
N GLY A 179 2.38 -7.74 2.18
CA GLY A 179 1.22 -7.93 3.05
C GLY A 179 0.78 -6.59 3.65
N PRO A 180 -0.45 -6.47 4.16
CA PRO A 180 -1.04 -5.19 4.51
C PRO A 180 -0.25 -4.46 5.61
N VAL A 181 0.39 -3.35 5.25
CA VAL A 181 1.05 -2.40 6.15
C VAL A 181 0.04 -1.30 6.51
N ALA A 182 -0.15 -1.09 7.81
CA ALA A 182 -1.05 -0.05 8.31
C ALA A 182 -0.58 1.35 7.87
N GLY A 183 -1.53 2.20 7.46
CA GLY A 183 -1.25 3.57 7.00
C GLY A 183 -0.80 3.70 5.54
N LEU A 184 -0.18 2.66 4.96
CA LEU A 184 0.10 2.65 3.53
C LEU A 184 -1.19 2.44 2.75
N GLN A 185 -1.59 3.42 1.95
CA GLN A 185 -2.79 3.31 1.14
C GLN A 185 -2.79 4.28 -0.02
N VAL A 186 -3.56 3.98 -1.06
CA VAL A 186 -3.72 4.92 -2.17
C VAL A 186 -4.53 6.13 -1.71
N GLY A 187 -4.11 7.32 -2.14
CA GLY A 187 -4.71 8.58 -1.67
C GLY A 187 -4.21 9.04 -0.31
N MET A 188 -3.27 8.33 0.33
CA MET A 188 -2.60 8.85 1.52
C MET A 188 -1.85 10.16 1.22
N THR A 189 -1.70 10.99 2.24
CA THR A 189 -0.83 12.16 2.20
C THR A 189 0.62 11.74 1.99
N LEU A 190 1.28 12.37 1.01
CA LEU A 190 2.69 12.14 0.73
C LEU A 190 3.59 12.80 1.78
N GLY A 191 4.81 12.30 1.89
CA GLY A 191 5.79 12.72 2.88
C GLY A 191 5.67 12.02 4.22
N ALA A 192 4.74 11.08 4.37
CA ALA A 192 4.64 10.26 5.56
C ALA A 192 5.92 9.45 5.78
N LYS A 193 6.35 9.33 7.03
CA LYS A 193 7.60 8.69 7.45
C LYS A 193 7.38 7.23 7.80
N LEU A 194 8.33 6.40 7.38
CA LEU A 194 8.41 4.98 7.69
C LEU A 194 9.76 4.69 8.33
N LEU A 195 9.78 3.80 9.32
CA LEU A 195 10.99 3.19 9.83
C LEU A 195 11.09 1.76 9.29
N LEU A 196 12.18 1.46 8.60
CA LEU A 196 12.45 0.15 8.01
C LEU A 196 13.38 -0.65 8.91
N ASN A 197 12.96 -1.87 9.27
CA ASN A 197 13.68 -2.79 10.12
C ASN A 197 14.07 -4.04 9.33
N ALA A 198 15.28 -4.01 8.76
CA ALA A 198 15.85 -5.11 7.98
C ALA A 198 14.90 -5.61 6.89
N VAL A 199 14.30 -4.67 6.16
CA VAL A 199 13.38 -4.96 5.05
C VAL A 199 14.17 -5.58 3.89
N PRO A 200 13.75 -6.75 3.35
CA PRO A 200 14.45 -7.39 2.26
C PRO A 200 14.39 -6.52 0.99
N VAL A 201 15.51 -6.46 0.28
CA VAL A 201 15.65 -5.79 -1.01
C VAL A 201 15.87 -6.87 -2.06
N VAL A 202 14.97 -6.97 -3.03
CA VAL A 202 15.02 -7.96 -4.11
C VAL A 202 15.01 -7.21 -5.44
N HIS A 203 16.05 -7.39 -6.25
CA HIS A 203 16.24 -6.66 -7.51
C HIS A 203 16.13 -5.13 -7.36
N GLY A 204 16.62 -4.58 -6.24
CA GLY A 204 16.54 -3.15 -5.95
C GLY A 204 15.14 -2.66 -5.54
N VAL A 205 14.24 -3.57 -5.18
CA VAL A 205 12.88 -3.25 -4.70
C VAL A 205 12.74 -3.70 -3.24
N LEU A 206 12.23 -2.81 -2.38
CA LEU A 206 11.89 -3.11 -0.99
C LEU A 206 10.65 -4.01 -0.92
N VAL A 207 10.76 -5.14 -0.24
CA VAL A 207 9.62 -6.03 0.01
C VAL A 207 9.04 -5.68 1.38
N LEU A 208 8.06 -4.78 1.39
CA LEU A 208 7.48 -4.22 2.61
C LEU A 208 6.55 -5.24 3.28
N SER A 209 6.81 -5.56 4.54
CA SER A 209 5.99 -6.46 5.35
C SER A 209 5.59 -5.76 6.66
N PRO A 210 4.38 -5.99 7.20
CA PRO A 210 3.91 -5.28 8.40
C PRO A 210 4.78 -5.48 9.64
N GLY A 211 5.51 -6.60 9.76
CA GLY A 211 6.43 -6.83 10.88
C GLY A 211 7.78 -6.11 10.76
N LYS A 212 8.10 -5.52 9.61
CA LYS A 212 9.40 -4.89 9.33
C LYS A 212 9.30 -3.40 8.99
N VAL A 213 8.09 -2.86 8.98
CA VAL A 213 7.82 -1.47 8.64
C VAL A 213 6.99 -0.87 9.76
N VAL A 214 7.49 0.20 10.36
CA VAL A 214 6.74 0.99 11.34
C VAL A 214 6.28 2.27 10.67
N TRP A 215 4.97 2.48 10.66
CA TRP A 215 4.34 3.69 10.17
C TRP A 215 4.42 4.79 11.24
N LEU A 216 5.08 5.91 10.92
CA LEU A 216 5.18 7.06 11.82
C LEU A 216 4.20 8.18 11.45
N GLY A 217 3.63 8.16 10.24
CA GLY A 217 2.70 9.19 9.76
C GLY A 217 3.42 10.45 9.28
N GLY A 218 2.74 11.58 9.31
CA GLY A 218 3.25 12.86 8.79
C GLY A 218 2.83 13.17 7.36
N ARG A 219 3.20 14.37 6.92
CA ARG A 219 2.81 14.95 5.63
C ARG A 219 3.80 16.04 5.26
N VAL A 220 4.32 16.02 4.04
CA VAL A 220 5.17 17.10 3.52
C VAL A 220 4.37 17.89 2.50
N GLU A 221 4.09 19.18 2.79
CA GLU A 221 3.21 19.99 1.93
C GLU A 221 3.73 20.10 0.49
N ALA A 222 5.04 20.27 0.30
CA ALA A 222 5.63 20.36 -1.03
C ALA A 222 5.36 19.13 -1.91
N LEU A 223 5.24 17.93 -1.32
CA LEU A 223 4.94 16.70 -2.06
C LEU A 223 3.45 16.55 -2.40
N ASN A 224 2.58 17.29 -1.71
CA ASN A 224 1.13 17.24 -1.94
C ASN A 224 0.63 18.45 -2.76
N GLN A 225 1.47 19.47 -2.99
CA GLN A 225 1.16 20.59 -3.87
C GLN A 225 0.93 20.11 -5.31
N GLY A 226 -0.21 20.49 -5.89
CA GLY A 226 -0.59 20.07 -7.25
C GLY A 226 -1.00 18.60 -7.34
N ARG A 227 -1.06 17.87 -6.22
CA ARG A 227 -1.70 16.57 -6.19
C ARG A 227 -3.19 16.81 -6.39
N LEU A 228 -3.71 16.13 -7.39
CA LEU A 228 -5.10 16.23 -7.74
C LEU A 228 -5.91 15.32 -6.80
N ASP A 229 -6.25 15.87 -5.63
CA ASP A 229 -6.91 15.14 -4.55
C ASP A 229 -8.40 14.88 -4.84
N SER A 230 -8.94 15.41 -5.95
CA SER A 230 -10.31 15.16 -6.33
C SER A 230 -10.46 13.80 -7.03
N ARG A 231 -11.61 13.17 -6.81
CA ARG A 231 -12.01 11.94 -7.51
C ARG A 231 -11.97 12.10 -9.03
N ALA A 232 -12.47 13.23 -9.53
CA ALA A 232 -12.52 13.52 -10.97
C ALA A 232 -11.12 13.49 -11.59
N ASP A 233 -10.16 14.01 -10.86
CA ASP A 233 -8.78 14.01 -11.30
C ASP A 233 -8.13 12.63 -11.21
N THR A 234 -8.49 11.84 -10.20
CA THR A 234 -8.07 10.43 -10.12
C THR A 234 -8.58 9.64 -11.33
N VAL A 235 -9.84 9.83 -11.73
CA VAL A 235 -10.41 9.25 -12.96
C VAL A 235 -9.60 9.70 -14.18
N ALA A 236 -9.38 11.01 -14.33
CA ALA A 236 -8.66 11.57 -15.47
C ALA A 236 -7.24 11.01 -15.59
N ARG A 237 -6.53 10.90 -14.46
CA ARG A 237 -5.21 10.29 -14.37
C ARG A 237 -5.22 8.82 -14.81
N LEU A 238 -6.15 8.01 -14.26
CA LEU A 238 -6.24 6.59 -14.61
C LEU A 238 -6.58 6.37 -16.10
N LYS A 239 -7.46 7.22 -16.67
CA LYS A 239 -7.77 7.19 -18.11
C LYS A 239 -6.55 7.54 -18.97
N LEU A 240 -5.80 8.57 -18.59
CA LEU A 240 -4.58 8.97 -19.28
C LEU A 240 -3.51 7.87 -19.21
N GLU A 241 -3.30 7.29 -18.03
CA GLU A 241 -2.34 6.21 -17.84
C GLU A 241 -2.72 4.97 -18.64
N LEU A 242 -4.00 4.58 -18.64
CA LEU A 242 -4.49 3.48 -19.46
C LEU A 242 -4.25 3.75 -20.95
N GLY A 243 -4.54 4.96 -21.42
CA GLY A 243 -4.26 5.38 -22.80
C GLY A 243 -2.78 5.31 -23.16
N ALA A 244 -1.90 5.81 -22.28
CA ALA A 244 -0.46 5.77 -22.49
C ALA A 244 0.08 4.33 -22.52
N ARG A 245 -0.39 3.45 -21.61
CA ARG A 245 -0.01 2.04 -21.62
C ARG A 245 -0.48 1.35 -22.90
N LEU A 246 -1.73 1.57 -23.32
CA LEU A 246 -2.26 1.02 -24.58
C LEU A 246 -1.48 1.49 -25.80
N ALA A 247 -1.05 2.76 -25.83
CA ALA A 247 -0.22 3.30 -26.90
C ALA A 247 1.22 2.75 -26.89
N SER A 248 1.74 2.36 -25.73
CA SER A 248 3.08 1.78 -25.59
C SER A 248 3.16 0.31 -26.03
N PHE A 249 2.03 -0.40 -26.13
CA PHE A 249 2.01 -1.73 -26.70
C PHE A 249 2.15 -1.62 -28.23
N PRO A 250 3.18 -2.22 -28.83
CA PRO A 250 3.28 -2.27 -30.27
C PRO A 250 2.02 -2.96 -30.81
N VAL A 251 1.26 -2.26 -31.64
CA VAL A 251 0.14 -2.85 -32.35
C VAL A 251 0.72 -3.88 -33.29
N MET A 252 0.70 -5.14 -32.86
CA MET A 252 1.18 -6.26 -33.67
C MET A 252 0.32 -6.30 -34.94
N THR A 253 0.92 -5.89 -36.05
CA THR A 253 0.19 -5.73 -37.30
C THR A 253 -0.23 -7.10 -37.82
N GLN A 254 -1.23 -7.15 -38.70
CA GLN A 254 -1.62 -8.40 -39.34
C GLN A 254 -0.44 -9.06 -40.07
N ARG A 255 0.51 -8.27 -40.58
CA ARG A 255 1.76 -8.75 -41.19
C ARG A 255 2.69 -9.37 -40.16
N ASP A 256 2.86 -8.75 -38.98
CA ASP A 256 3.69 -9.31 -37.91
C ASP A 256 3.11 -10.63 -37.39
N ARG A 257 1.78 -10.74 -37.33
CA ARG A 257 1.10 -12.00 -37.00
C ARG A 257 1.32 -13.07 -38.07
N GLN A 258 1.19 -12.72 -39.35
CA GLN A 258 1.44 -13.65 -40.45
C GLN A 258 2.90 -14.12 -40.48
N ARG A 259 3.84 -13.20 -40.22
CA ARG A 259 5.26 -13.50 -40.14
C ARG A 259 5.59 -14.43 -38.97
N ALA A 260 5.07 -14.14 -37.77
CA ALA A 260 5.25 -15.01 -36.60
C ALA A 260 4.68 -16.42 -36.83
N VAL A 261 3.52 -16.54 -37.48
CA VAL A 261 2.92 -17.84 -37.83
C VAL A 261 3.76 -18.58 -38.88
N GLN A 262 4.34 -17.87 -39.84
CA GLN A 262 5.19 -18.46 -40.88
C GLN A 262 6.54 -18.91 -40.32
N GLU A 263 7.15 -18.12 -39.42
CA GLU A 263 8.38 -18.45 -38.71
C GLU A 263 8.19 -19.67 -37.79
N GLN A 264 7.05 -19.76 -37.08
CA GLN A 264 6.70 -20.95 -36.28
C GLN A 264 6.57 -22.21 -37.14
N ARG A 265 5.92 -22.12 -38.30
CA ARG A 265 5.77 -23.24 -39.24
C ARG A 265 7.09 -23.70 -39.87
N GLN A 266 8.03 -22.78 -40.09
CA GLN A 266 9.36 -23.13 -40.56
C GLN A 266 10.17 -23.83 -39.46
N ALA A 267 10.09 -23.35 -38.23
CA ALA A 267 10.75 -23.99 -37.09
C ALA A 267 10.19 -25.40 -36.80
N ASP A 268 8.87 -25.61 -36.96
CA ASP A 268 8.24 -26.91 -36.75
C ASP A 268 8.41 -27.86 -37.95
N GLY A 269 8.68 -27.33 -39.15
CA GLY A 269 8.81 -28.10 -40.39
C GLY A 269 10.22 -28.63 -40.69
N GLU A 270 11.25 -28.15 -39.99
CA GLU A 270 12.65 -28.61 -40.16
C GLU A 270 13.02 -29.78 -39.21
N GLY A 271 12.06 -30.36 -38.49
CA GLY A 271 12.28 -31.42 -37.50
C GLY A 271 11.94 -32.86 -37.92
N GLU A 272 11.46 -33.11 -39.14
CA GLU A 272 10.96 -34.45 -39.55
C GLU A 272 11.82 -35.20 -40.58
N GLU A 273 12.99 -34.68 -40.98
CA GLU A 273 13.90 -35.39 -41.89
C GLU A 273 15.26 -35.66 -41.23
N GLU A 274 15.35 -36.68 -40.37
CA GLU A 274 16.53 -37.54 -40.15
C GLU A 274 16.31 -38.50 -38.96
N GLU A 275 15.52 -39.57 -39.14
CA GLU A 275 15.74 -40.81 -38.39
C GLU A 275 15.11 -42.03 -39.11
N GLU A 276 15.47 -42.23 -40.38
CA GLU A 276 15.24 -43.51 -41.07
C GLU A 276 16.60 -44.16 -41.39
N GLY A 277 17.02 -45.09 -40.54
CA GLY A 277 17.99 -46.11 -40.94
C GLY A 277 19.04 -46.49 -39.89
N GLN A 278 18.67 -47.34 -38.93
CA GLN A 278 19.37 -48.62 -38.70
C GLN A 278 18.64 -49.46 -37.65
N GLN A 279 17.78 -50.35 -38.16
CA GLN A 279 17.32 -51.53 -37.44
C GLN A 279 18.39 -52.62 -37.64
N ASP A 280 19.06 -53.03 -36.57
CA ASP A 280 19.70 -54.34 -36.48
C ASP A 280 18.97 -55.15 -35.40
N GLU A 281 18.27 -56.19 -35.87
CA GLU A 281 17.61 -57.20 -35.07
C GLU A 281 18.62 -58.18 -34.46
N SER A 282 18.66 -58.26 -33.13
CA SER A 282 18.76 -59.50 -32.35
C SER A 282 18.77 -59.07 -30.88
N GLY A 283 18.01 -59.61 -29.95
CA GLY A 283 17.30 -60.87 -29.84
C GLY A 283 17.42 -61.28 -28.36
N GLN A 284 16.37 -61.91 -27.83
CA GLN A 284 16.30 -62.55 -26.50
C GLN A 284 16.18 -61.55 -25.33
N GLY A 285 15.09 -61.49 -24.57
CA GLY A 285 14.27 -62.58 -24.04
C GLY A 285 14.70 -62.83 -22.60
N GLN A 286 13.89 -62.37 -21.64
CA GLN A 286 13.67 -62.91 -20.27
C GLN A 286 12.88 -61.87 -19.46
N ASP A 287 11.60 -62.11 -19.18
CA ASP A 287 11.04 -62.83 -18.03
C ASP A 287 11.01 -62.04 -16.69
N ARG A 288 9.78 -61.68 -16.29
CA ARG A 288 9.25 -61.53 -14.90
C ARG A 288 9.65 -60.29 -14.05
N PRO A 289 8.97 -60.03 -12.91
CA PRO A 289 7.53 -59.96 -12.68
C PRO A 289 7.09 -58.70 -11.86
N ALA A 290 5.78 -58.55 -11.73
CA ALA A 290 5.04 -57.58 -10.93
C ALA A 290 5.56 -57.28 -9.51
N ARG A 291 5.74 -55.98 -9.18
CA ARG A 291 5.66 -55.35 -7.84
C ARG A 291 5.41 -53.85 -8.10
N GLY A 292 4.59 -53.09 -7.39
CA GLY A 292 3.73 -53.30 -6.23
C GLY A 292 3.04 -51.95 -5.97
N ARG A 293 1.76 -52.01 -5.62
CA ARG A 293 0.97 -50.87 -5.13
C ARG A 293 1.66 -50.24 -3.91
N GLY A 294 1.95 -48.95 -3.98
CA GLY A 294 2.41 -48.14 -2.86
C GLY A 294 1.37 -47.11 -2.47
N SER A 295 0.30 -47.54 -1.80
CA SER A 295 -0.57 -46.65 -1.02
C SER A 295 0.21 -46.11 0.17
N ARG A 296 0.39 -44.79 0.27
CA ARG A 296 0.74 -44.13 1.53
C ARG A 296 -0.37 -43.15 1.90
N GLY A 297 -1.23 -43.63 2.79
CA GLY A 297 -1.93 -42.77 3.73
C GLY A 297 -0.98 -42.30 4.84
N ARG A 298 -1.24 -41.08 5.32
CA ARG A 298 -0.94 -40.60 6.68
C ARG A 298 -2.02 -39.55 6.96
N SER A 299 -3.05 -39.86 7.75
CA SER A 299 -3.07 -39.63 9.22
C SER A 299 -2.54 -38.22 9.53
N GLY A 300 -3.37 -37.24 9.86
CA GLY A 300 -4.19 -37.25 11.06
C GLY A 300 -3.46 -36.49 12.15
N SER A 301 -3.93 -35.28 12.47
CA SER A 301 -3.69 -34.67 13.78
C SER A 301 -4.87 -33.77 14.12
N ALA A 302 -5.75 -34.33 14.94
CA ALA A 302 -6.67 -33.60 15.77
C ALA A 302 -5.93 -33.12 17.04
N ARG A 303 -6.14 -31.86 17.43
CA ARG A 303 -6.11 -31.28 18.79
C ARG A 303 -6.26 -29.78 18.59
N GLY A 304 -7.24 -29.07 19.17
CA GLY A 304 -7.80 -29.23 20.50
C GLY A 304 -7.33 -28.05 21.34
N GLY A 305 -8.22 -27.08 21.57
CA GLY A 305 -7.99 -25.91 22.44
C GLY A 305 -9.15 -24.92 22.25
N ARG A 306 -10.35 -25.16 22.82
CA ARG A 306 -10.70 -24.85 24.22
C ARG A 306 -10.11 -23.53 24.71
N GLY A 307 -10.86 -22.46 24.48
CA GLY A 307 -11.46 -21.66 25.54
C GLY A 307 -10.54 -20.75 26.36
N ARG A 308 -10.80 -19.45 26.30
CA ARG A 308 -10.97 -18.64 27.51
C ARG A 308 -11.75 -17.38 27.19
N ALA A 309 -13.01 -17.39 27.61
CA ALA A 309 -13.76 -16.18 27.89
C ALA A 309 -13.23 -15.60 29.21
N SER A 310 -12.75 -14.36 29.19
CA SER A 310 -12.57 -13.56 30.40
C SER A 310 -13.66 -12.49 30.44
N ARG A 311 -14.68 -12.78 31.25
CA ARG A 311 -15.63 -11.81 31.79
C ARG A 311 -14.98 -11.03 32.94
N ALA A 312 -15.36 -9.75 32.99
CA ALA A 312 -15.64 -8.94 34.17
C ALA A 312 -14.48 -8.43 35.07
N ARG A 313 -14.41 -7.10 35.18
CA ARG A 313 -14.73 -6.24 36.36
C ARG A 313 -14.16 -4.85 36.02
N GLY A 314 -14.85 -3.72 36.17
CA GLY A 314 -15.81 -3.37 37.21
C GLY A 314 -15.09 -2.64 38.34
N ARG A 315 -14.75 -1.37 38.12
CA ARG A 315 -14.86 -0.23 39.05
C ARG A 315 -14.51 1.06 38.32
#